data_AF-D4H5L0-F1
#
_entry.id   AF-D4H5L0-F1
#
_cell.length_a   1.000
_cell.length_b   1.000
_cell.length_c   1.000
_cell.angle_alpha   90.00
_cell.angle_beta   90.00
_cell.angle_gamma   90.00
#
_symmetry.space_group_name_H-M   'P 1'
#
loop_
_entity.id
_entity.type
_entity.pdbx_description
1 polymer ?
#
loop_
_entity_poly.entity_id
_entity_poly.type
_entity_poly.pdbx_seq_one_letter_code
_entity_poly.pdbx_strand_id
1 'polypeptide(L)'
;MEIDAILRKAVELGVSDIHMKVGRPPAVRLHGDIETLEGFDVITAEEGMRMAASIMPNSLKAEFKEKKEADFAYGIKGVARFRVNAFIQRGMIGMVMRVIPEGVPDIEELNLPDVIKELAESPLVL
;
A
#
# COMPACT_ATOMS: atom_id res chain seq x y z
N MET A 1 15.22 -3.95 10.28
CA MET A 1 14.53 -4.19 8.98
C MET A 1 14.12 -2.87 8.33
N GLU A 2 14.24 -2.76 7.01
CA GLU A 2 13.84 -1.59 6.21
C GLU A 2 12.58 -1.86 5.40
N ILE A 3 11.72 -0.85 5.25
CA ILE A 3 10.42 -0.96 4.58
C ILE A 3 10.54 -1.31 3.10
N ASP A 4 11.52 -0.74 2.40
CA ASP A 4 11.75 -0.98 0.96
C ASP A 4 12.03 -2.45 0.65
N ALA A 5 12.70 -3.17 1.56
CA ALA A 5 13.00 -4.59 1.37
C ALA A 5 11.71 -5.43 1.38
N ILE A 6 10.80 -5.14 2.30
CA ILE A 6 9.47 -5.77 2.40
C ILE A 6 8.68 -5.48 1.12
N LEU A 7 8.63 -4.21 0.71
CA LEU A 7 7.85 -3.77 -0.45
C LEU A 7 8.37 -4.35 -1.78
N ARG A 8 9.70 -4.42 -1.95
CA ARG A 8 10.29 -5.08 -3.14
C ARG A 8 9.96 -6.55 -3.19
N LYS A 9 10.12 -7.27 -2.07
CA LYS A 9 9.79 -8.70 -2.00
C LYS A 9 8.31 -8.95 -2.26
N ALA A 10 7.44 -8.11 -1.74
CA ALA A 10 5.99 -8.18 -1.99
C ALA A 10 5.66 -8.01 -3.48
N VAL A 11 6.26 -7.01 -4.15
CA VAL A 11 6.05 -6.78 -5.59
C VAL A 11 6.61 -7.93 -6.43
N GLU A 12 7.77 -8.50 -6.09
CA GLU A 12 8.32 -9.69 -6.76
C GLU A 12 7.37 -10.90 -6.70
N LEU A 13 6.57 -11.01 -5.64
CA LEU A 13 5.58 -12.08 -5.46
C LEU A 13 4.23 -11.76 -6.11
N GLY A 14 4.05 -10.58 -6.71
CA GLY A 14 2.80 -10.20 -7.37
C GLY A 14 1.60 -10.02 -6.43
N VAL A 15 1.85 -9.64 -5.17
CA VAL A 15 0.79 -9.48 -4.16
C VAL A 15 0.03 -8.16 -4.30
N SER A 16 -1.23 -8.13 -3.88
CA SER A 16 -2.07 -6.91 -4.02
C SER A 16 -1.92 -5.96 -2.84
N ASP A 17 -1.84 -6.50 -1.63
CA ASP A 17 -1.82 -5.73 -0.38
C ASP A 17 -0.73 -6.29 0.55
N ILE A 18 -0.06 -5.38 1.26
CA ILE A 18 0.93 -5.68 2.30
C ILE A 18 0.36 -5.18 3.63
N HIS A 19 0.37 -6.04 4.63
CA HIS A 19 -0.11 -5.78 5.98
C HIS A 19 1.05 -5.78 6.96
N MET A 20 1.19 -4.71 7.72
CA MET A 20 2.19 -4.59 8.76
C MET A 20 1.52 -4.34 10.10
N LYS A 21 1.86 -5.20 11.07
CA LYS A 21 1.32 -5.14 12.43
C LYS A 21 2.41 -5.52 13.41
N VAL A 22 2.61 -4.67 14.42
CA VAL A 22 3.55 -4.93 15.52
C VAL A 22 3.22 -6.27 16.21
N GLY A 23 4.26 -7.03 16.52
CA GLY A 23 4.16 -8.35 17.16
C GLY A 23 3.89 -9.50 16.19
N ARG A 24 3.92 -9.25 14.88
CA ARG A 24 3.88 -10.27 13.83
C ARG A 24 4.89 -9.93 12.72
N PRO A 25 5.34 -10.92 11.93
CA PRO A 25 6.03 -10.62 10.69
C PRO A 25 5.08 -9.91 9.71
N PRO A 26 5.61 -9.25 8.66
CA PRO A 26 4.79 -8.71 7.59
C PRO A 26 3.91 -9.81 6.97
N ALA A 27 2.71 -9.46 6.57
CA ALA A 27 1.80 -10.34 5.87
C ALA A 27 1.43 -9.75 4.52
N VAL A 28 1.05 -10.59 3.57
CA VAL A 28 0.68 -10.18 2.21
C VAL A 28 -0.63 -10.84 1.80
N ARG A 29 -1.37 -10.16 0.93
CA ARG A 29 -2.50 -10.76 0.24
C ARG A 29 -2.06 -11.38 -1.07
N LEU A 30 -1.98 -12.70 -1.11
CA LEU A 30 -1.64 -13.48 -2.30
C LEU A 30 -2.88 -14.28 -2.72
N HIS A 31 -3.34 -14.09 -3.96
CA HIS A 31 -4.52 -14.78 -4.51
C HIS A 31 -5.80 -14.69 -3.65
N GLY A 32 -5.95 -13.64 -2.85
CA GLY A 32 -7.12 -13.40 -1.99
C GLY A 32 -6.90 -13.75 -0.52
N ASP A 33 -5.93 -14.61 -0.22
CA ASP A 33 -5.61 -15.07 1.13
C ASP A 33 -4.51 -14.24 1.78
N ILE A 34 -4.54 -14.15 3.12
CA ILE A 34 -3.52 -13.44 3.90
C ILE A 34 -2.49 -14.45 4.40
N GLU A 35 -1.26 -14.31 3.92
CA GLU A 35 -0.14 -15.17 4.26
C GLU A 35 1.01 -14.39 4.91
N THR A 36 1.86 -15.08 5.66
CA THR A 36 3.06 -14.45 6.24
C THR A 36 4.11 -14.29 5.15
N LEU A 37 4.72 -13.11 5.06
CA LEU A 37 5.83 -12.87 4.13
C LEU A 37 7.11 -13.47 4.70
N GLU A 38 7.60 -14.54 4.07
CA GLU A 38 8.80 -15.23 4.50
C GLU A 38 10.07 -14.36 4.36
N GLY A 39 11.08 -14.67 5.18
CA GLY A 39 12.37 -13.98 5.18
C GLY A 39 12.43 -12.69 5.99
N PHE A 40 11.38 -12.38 6.76
CA PHE A 40 11.32 -11.21 7.64
C PHE A 40 10.96 -11.60 9.07
N ASP A 41 11.57 -10.90 10.02
CA ASP A 41 11.33 -11.09 11.45
C ASP A 41 10.02 -10.44 11.91
N VAL A 42 9.65 -10.75 13.16
CA VAL A 42 8.55 -10.10 13.85
C VAL A 42 8.79 -8.60 13.98
N ILE A 43 7.84 -7.79 13.51
CA ILE A 43 7.92 -6.33 13.56
C ILE A 43 7.80 -5.87 15.02
N THR A 44 8.84 -5.21 15.54
CA THR A 44 8.76 -4.56 16.86
C THR A 44 8.04 -3.20 16.78
N ALA A 45 7.64 -2.66 17.93
CA ALA A 45 6.98 -1.35 17.99
C ALA A 45 7.89 -0.22 17.46
N GLU A 46 9.17 -0.27 17.79
CA GLU A 46 10.16 0.69 17.33
C GLU A 46 10.35 0.60 15.81
N GLU A 47 10.50 -0.61 15.28
CA GLU A 47 10.67 -0.81 13.84
C GLU A 47 9.43 -0.37 13.05
N GLY A 48 8.23 -0.71 13.53
CA GLY A 48 6.98 -0.26 12.92
C GLY A 48 6.91 1.27 12.83
N MET A 49 7.27 1.96 13.91
CA MET A 49 7.25 3.44 13.95
C MET A 49 8.31 4.03 13.03
N ARG A 50 9.52 3.45 13.01
CA ARG A 50 10.60 3.85 12.12
C ARG A 50 10.19 3.73 10.65
N MET A 51 9.62 2.58 10.27
CA MET A 51 9.17 2.31 8.90
C MET A 51 8.02 3.24 8.48
N ALA A 52 7.04 3.50 9.35
CA ALA A 52 5.98 4.46 9.05
C ALA A 52 6.54 5.89 8.88
N ALA A 53 7.45 6.31 9.76
CA ALA A 53 8.04 7.63 9.73
C ALA A 53 8.95 7.87 8.51
N SER A 54 9.58 6.82 7.97
CA SER A 54 10.44 6.93 6.78
C SER A 54 9.66 7.13 5.48
N ILE A 55 8.41 6.66 5.40
CA ILE A 55 7.60 6.76 4.17
C ILE A 55 6.51 7.83 4.26
N MET A 56 6.12 8.26 5.47
CA MET A 56 5.08 9.26 5.66
C MET A 56 5.56 10.67 5.27
N PRO A 57 4.83 11.38 4.39
CA PRO A 57 5.10 12.77 4.07
C PRO A 57 5.12 13.67 5.31
N ASN A 58 6.07 14.60 5.38
CA ASN A 58 6.19 15.52 6.51
C ASN A 58 4.91 16.35 6.75
N SER A 59 4.19 16.70 5.68
CA SER A 59 2.91 17.43 5.75
C SER A 59 1.83 16.67 6.52
N LEU A 60 1.87 15.34 6.53
CA LEU A 60 0.86 14.50 7.18
C LEU A 60 1.22 14.13 8.61
N LYS A 61 2.43 14.43 9.09
CA LYS A 61 2.88 14.05 10.45
C LYS A 61 2.04 14.70 11.56
N ALA A 62 1.64 15.96 11.36
CA ALA A 62 0.80 16.68 12.31
C ALA A 62 -0.59 16.06 12.38
N GLU A 63 -1.21 15.84 11.22
CA GLU A 63 -2.52 15.21 11.10
C GLU A 63 -2.52 13.79 11.66
N PHE A 64 -1.51 12.97 11.34
CA PHE A 64 -1.37 11.62 11.87
C PHE A 64 -1.26 11.61 13.41
N LYS A 65 -0.54 12.57 13.99
CA LYS A 65 -0.40 12.68 15.45
C LYS A 65 -1.75 12.93 16.13
N GLU A 66 -2.61 13.72 15.51
CA GLU A 66 -3.94 14.08 16.00
C GLU A 66 -4.98 12.99 15.71
N LYS A 67 -5.15 12.63 14.43
CA LYS A 67 -6.19 11.71 13.95
C LYS A 67 -5.85 10.24 14.14
N LYS A 68 -4.58 9.92 14.39
CA LYS A 68 -4.05 8.54 14.51
C LYS A 68 -4.20 7.70 13.25
N GLU A 69 -4.42 8.34 12.11
CA GLU A 69 -4.48 7.71 10.78
C GLU A 69 -4.02 8.69 9.70
N ALA A 70 -3.52 8.17 8.59
CA ALA A 70 -3.13 8.94 7.41
C ALA A 70 -3.13 8.05 6.16
N ASP A 71 -3.70 8.57 5.07
CA ASP A 71 -3.63 8.00 3.73
C ASP A 71 -2.66 8.79 2.85
N PHE A 72 -1.74 8.12 2.18
CA PHE A 72 -0.78 8.75 1.27
C PHE A 72 -0.27 7.78 0.20
N ALA A 73 0.40 8.33 -0.81
CA ALA A 73 1.13 7.54 -1.79
C ALA A 73 2.61 7.46 -1.42
N TYR A 74 3.21 6.29 -1.61
CA TYR A 74 4.65 6.08 -1.50
C TYR A 74 5.15 5.40 -2.78
N GLY A 75 6.34 5.74 -3.26
CA GLY A 75 6.84 5.22 -4.53
C GLY A 75 8.29 4.79 -4.42
N ILE A 76 8.60 3.61 -4.95
CA ILE A 76 9.96 3.12 -5.11
C ILE A 76 10.27 3.09 -6.61
N LYS A 77 11.25 3.90 -7.03
CA LYS A 77 11.61 4.03 -8.44
C LYS A 77 11.99 2.67 -9.04
N GLY A 78 11.36 2.31 -10.16
CA GLY A 78 11.58 1.05 -10.88
C GLY A 78 11.04 -0.18 -10.17
N VAL A 79 10.06 -0.01 -9.27
CA VAL A 79 9.40 -1.10 -8.55
C VAL A 79 7.89 -0.94 -8.64
N ALA A 80 7.32 0.02 -7.92
CA ALA A 80 5.89 0.30 -7.91
C ALA A 80 5.58 1.59 -7.14
N ARG A 81 4.33 2.05 -7.24
CA ARG A 81 3.71 2.96 -6.27
C ARG A 81 2.84 2.16 -5.30
N PHE A 82 2.62 2.73 -4.14
CA PHE A 82 1.82 2.12 -3.08
C PHE A 82 0.84 3.16 -2.54
N ARG A 83 -0.42 2.77 -2.38
CA ARG A 83 -1.35 3.52 -1.54
C ARG A 83 -1.18 3.00 -0.11
N VAL A 84 -0.70 3.86 0.78
CA VAL A 84 -0.42 3.55 2.17
C VAL A 84 -1.52 4.11 3.03
N ASN A 85 -2.10 3.26 3.87
CA ASN A 85 -2.90 3.66 5.01
C ASN A 85 -2.11 3.32 6.28
N ALA A 86 -1.66 4.33 7.01
CA ALA A 86 -1.01 4.17 8.30
C ALA A 86 -1.99 4.53 9.42
N PHE A 87 -2.02 3.76 10.51
CA PHE A 87 -2.98 3.97 11.61
C PHE A 87 -2.43 3.47 12.95
N ILE A 88 -2.99 3.95 14.06
CA ILE A 88 -2.72 3.41 15.40
C ILE A 88 -3.85 2.46 15.82
N GLN A 89 -3.52 1.20 16.08
CA GLN A 89 -4.42 0.18 16.60
C GLN A 89 -3.91 -0.32 17.95
N ARG A 90 -4.74 -0.21 19.00
CA ARG A 90 -4.38 -0.62 20.38
C ARG A 90 -3.05 0.01 20.86
N GLY A 91 -2.84 1.28 20.52
CA GLY A 91 -1.62 2.02 20.87
C GLY A 91 -0.39 1.69 20.03
N MET A 92 -0.48 0.76 19.08
CA MET A 92 0.61 0.36 18.20
C MET A 92 0.37 0.82 16.77
N ILE A 93 1.43 1.17 16.06
CA ILE A 93 1.38 1.48 14.63
C ILE A 93 1.03 0.23 13.81
N GLY A 94 0.17 0.44 12.81
CA GLY A 94 -0.15 -0.50 11.75
C GLY A 94 -0.11 0.21 10.39
N MET A 95 0.18 -0.56 9.35
CA MET A 95 0.12 -0.07 7.97
C MET A 95 -0.53 -1.11 7.06
N VAL A 96 -1.33 -0.65 6.12
CA VAL A 96 -1.78 -1.43 4.97
C VAL A 96 -1.33 -0.69 3.71
N MET A 97 -0.66 -1.40 2.82
CA MET A 97 -0.08 -0.82 1.61
C MET A 97 -0.57 -1.60 0.41
N ARG A 98 -1.30 -0.95 -0.48
CA ARG A 98 -1.77 -1.55 -1.73
C ARG A 98 -0.81 -1.23 -2.86
N VAL A 99 -0.39 -2.25 -3.59
CA VAL A 99 0.42 -2.06 -4.81
C VAL A 99 -0.42 -1.37 -5.87
N ILE A 100 0.10 -0.28 -6.43
CA ILE A 100 -0.45 0.40 -7.60
C ILE A 100 0.46 0.02 -8.78
N PRO A 101 -0.02 -0.77 -9.75
CA PRO A 101 0.78 -1.19 -10.88
C PRO A 101 1.29 0.01 -11.70
N GLU A 102 2.42 -0.18 -12.38
CA GLU A 102 2.89 0.75 -13.39
C GLU A 102 2.10 0.50 -14.69
N GLY A 103 1.43 1.55 -15.19
CA GLY A 103 0.51 1.45 -16.33
C GLY A 103 -0.95 1.54 -15.89
N VAL A 104 -1.73 2.31 -16.64
CA VAL A 104 -3.19 2.28 -16.57
C VAL A 104 -3.62 1.25 -17.62
N PRO A 105 -4.38 0.21 -17.26
CA PRO A 105 -4.85 -0.77 -18.24
C PRO A 105 -5.70 -0.09 -19.31
N ASP A 106 -5.57 -0.56 -20.55
CA ASP A 106 -6.47 -0.14 -21.61
C ASP A 106 -7.89 -0.66 -21.34
N ILE A 107 -8.92 0.02 -21.84
CA ILE A 107 -10.33 -0.37 -21.61
C ILE A 107 -10.58 -1.81 -22.09
N GLU A 108 -9.94 -2.18 -23.20
CA GLU A 108 -9.99 -3.50 -23.80
C GLU A 108 -9.40 -4.59 -22.89
N GLU A 109 -8.34 -4.28 -22.13
CA GLU A 109 -7.71 -5.21 -21.19
C GLU A 109 -8.57 -5.47 -19.94
N LEU A 110 -9.45 -4.54 -19.61
CA LEU A 110 -10.34 -4.62 -18.46
C LEU A 110 -11.57 -5.50 -18.72
N ASN A 111 -11.75 -6.03 -19.95
CA ASN A 111 -12.94 -6.78 -20.38
C ASN A 111 -14.25 -6.04 -20.05
N LEU A 112 -14.23 -4.72 -20.18
CA LEU A 112 -15.40 -3.88 -19.93
C LEU A 112 -16.34 -3.90 -21.14
N PRO A 113 -17.66 -3.74 -20.93
CA PRO A 113 -18.59 -3.52 -22.02
C PRO A 113 -18.24 -2.26 -22.83
N ASP A 114 -18.44 -2.29 -24.15
CA ASP A 114 -18.13 -1.18 -25.06
C ASP A 114 -18.81 0.14 -24.67
N VAL A 115 -20.00 0.09 -24.05
CA VAL A 115 -20.71 1.28 -23.54
C VAL A 115 -19.88 2.09 -22.55
N ILE A 116 -18.91 1.49 -21.86
CA ILE A 116 -18.01 2.22 -20.96
C ILE A 116 -17.05 3.12 -21.76
N LYS A 117 -16.60 2.67 -22.93
CA LYS A 117 -15.78 3.47 -23.84
C LYS A 117 -16.58 4.63 -24.42
N GLU A 118 -17.80 4.35 -24.88
CA GLU A 118 -18.71 5.39 -25.38
C GLU A 118 -19.01 6.46 -24.32
N LEU A 119 -19.21 6.06 -23.06
CA LEU A 119 -19.43 6.97 -21.95
C LEU A 119 -18.19 7.82 -21.64
N ALA A 120 -16.98 7.25 -21.74
CA ALA A 120 -15.74 7.98 -21.54
C ALA A 120 -15.46 9.02 -22.65
N GLU A 121 -15.93 8.75 -23.87
CA GLU A 121 -15.82 9.64 -25.03
C GLU A 121 -16.98 10.65 -25.14
N SER A 122 -18.04 10.47 -24.34
CA SER A 122 -19.21 11.34 -24.33
C SER A 122 -18.80 12.78 -23.95
N PRO A 123 -19.28 13.80 -24.69
CA PRO A 123 -19.01 15.18 -24.34
C PRO A 123 -19.54 15.48 -22.93
N LEU A 124 -18.68 16.04 -22.08
CA LEU A 124 -19.07 16.57 -20.79
C LEU A 124 -20.11 17.67 -21.02
N VAL A 125 -21.37 17.38 -20.68
CA VAL A 125 -22.41 18.41 -20.62
C VAL A 125 -22.17 19.20 -19.34
N LEU A 126 -21.48 20.34 -19.47
CA LEU A 126 -21.34 21.35 -18.42
C LEU A 126 -22.58 22.25 -18.36
#